data_AF-A0A522UMX5-F1
#
_entry.id   AF-A0A522UMX5-F1
#
_cell.length_a   1.000
_cell.length_b   1.000
_cell.length_c   1.000
_cell.angle_alpha   90.00
_cell.angle_beta   90.00
_cell.angle_gamma   90.00
#
_symmetry.space_group_name_H-M   'P 1'
#
loop_
_entity.id
_entity.type
_entity.pdbx_description
1 polymer ?
#
loop_
_entity_poly.entity_id
_entity_poly.type
_entity_poly.pdbx_seq_one_letter_code
_entity_poly.pdbx_strand_id
1 'polypeptide(L)'
;MVRKIFSGVVAVWAVLAFGLYFSSADAQSKAEPDKKAAQEKAVKVDACYECHAQIKELHKMGKHIKLNCVSCHTGLDKHLKNPGPDTRPVTATSWEACGKCHKEQFDSFMNEAFHRPARDEKSQLTGRSPNPYWDKLMAGHGFTKEHNTTRSHVNMLVDQFAVDRAFGGRFQGKNGWNYIFDKGKVFDVLVDKYPEVKEHKTFIPQSAAAANPVCLQCKTQDHILDWAYMGDPDKGAKWSRTSNVVEVARSVQHGLNCFQCHDPHAAKPRIVRDGLIQALTRKEGDTLWHKDPKRTGIKVIDMGVRGFPRKIALLDKYDTRLQCGQCHVEYNCNPGTDTKTGEPVKMTDQRTNHFPYKDVFGLYEHYVNQINFLDFKHAITGGLLWKAQHPEAETFYDSKHSKAGVGCNDCHTPKVKDKKTGKMYTSHFAVTPKVMLKETCLKCHPKWTEEMARYSIDSVKAHIRGKMRKAEYWLSAVIDKISEGKKAGLGDDVIKKAQDQHLRAHILWEYWTAENSDGFHNPEMAKESLTKSVDESQKGIKMITDALAAKTAAK
;
A
#
# COMPACT_ATOMS: atom_id res chain seq x y z
N MET A 1 46.78 67.82 -6.18
CA MET A 1 46.33 69.10 -5.58
C MET A 1 44.82 69.05 -5.41
N VAL A 2 44.34 68.91 -4.16
CA VAL A 2 43.51 69.89 -3.41
C VAL A 2 42.04 69.94 -3.88
N ARG A 3 41.14 69.17 -3.21
CA ARG A 3 40.09 69.56 -2.21
C ARG A 3 38.86 70.28 -2.82
N LYS A 4 37.66 69.68 -2.80
CA LYS A 4 36.63 69.56 -1.71
C LYS A 4 35.75 70.82 -1.55
N ILE A 5 34.41 70.71 -1.71
CA ILE A 5 33.33 70.96 -0.68
C ILE A 5 31.94 71.34 -1.27
N PHE A 6 30.90 70.57 -0.82
CA PHE A 6 29.48 70.86 -0.42
C PHE A 6 28.57 71.74 -1.34
N SER A 7 27.24 71.64 -1.42
CA SER A 7 26.13 70.87 -0.79
C SER A 7 24.82 71.27 -1.51
N GLY A 8 23.75 70.46 -1.42
CA GLY A 8 22.39 70.97 -1.64
C GLY A 8 21.34 69.93 -2.00
N VAL A 9 20.58 69.48 -0.99
CA VAL A 9 19.38 68.64 -1.09
C VAL A 9 18.16 69.47 -1.50
N VAL A 10 17.36 69.02 -2.47
CA VAL A 10 15.90 69.28 -2.51
C VAL A 10 15.19 68.02 -3.00
N ALA A 11 14.43 67.40 -2.11
CA ALA A 11 13.48 66.34 -2.43
C ALA A 11 12.16 66.97 -2.90
N VAL A 12 11.64 66.51 -4.03
CA VAL A 12 10.25 66.79 -4.45
C VAL A 12 9.53 65.46 -4.62
N TRP A 13 8.55 65.24 -3.75
CA TRP A 13 7.59 64.15 -3.82
C TRP A 13 6.56 64.45 -4.91
N ALA A 14 6.40 63.55 -5.87
CA ALA A 14 5.24 63.51 -6.76
C ALA A 14 4.52 62.17 -6.59
N VAL A 15 3.40 62.23 -5.87
CA VAL A 15 2.42 61.16 -5.74
C VAL A 15 1.62 61.11 -7.05
N LEU A 16 1.69 59.98 -7.77
CA LEU A 16 0.76 59.68 -8.85
C LEU A 16 0.07 58.34 -8.55
N ALA A 17 -1.24 58.44 -8.46
CA ALA A 17 -2.17 57.41 -8.04
C ALA A 17 -2.24 56.27 -9.06
N PHE A 18 -1.86 55.07 -8.63
CA PHE A 18 -2.26 53.83 -9.29
C PHE A 18 -3.64 53.43 -8.76
N GLY A 19 -4.66 53.54 -9.62
CA GLY A 19 -5.98 52.98 -9.38
C GLY A 19 -5.91 51.47 -9.32
N LEU A 20 -6.18 50.92 -8.13
CA LEU A 20 -6.39 49.50 -7.90
C LEU A 20 -7.74 49.09 -8.53
N TYR A 21 -7.67 48.38 -9.65
CA TYR A 21 -8.77 47.50 -10.08
C TYR A 21 -8.85 46.33 -9.11
N PHE A 22 -9.74 46.44 -8.10
CA PHE A 22 -10.16 45.30 -7.29
C PHE A 22 -11.08 44.42 -8.13
N SER A 23 -10.54 43.38 -8.73
CA SER A 23 -11.31 42.24 -9.21
C SER A 23 -11.94 41.52 -8.02
N SER A 24 -13.25 41.37 -8.04
CA SER A 24 -14.11 40.69 -7.07
C SER A 24 -13.87 39.17 -7.03
N ALA A 25 -12.70 38.77 -6.55
CA ALA A 25 -12.29 37.37 -6.36
C ALA A 25 -11.68 37.20 -4.95
N ASP A 26 -12.41 37.62 -3.91
CA ASP A 26 -12.04 37.42 -2.50
C ASP A 26 -13.29 37.19 -1.62
N ALA A 27 -14.23 36.40 -2.12
CA ALA A 27 -15.40 35.96 -1.38
C ALA A 27 -15.55 34.43 -1.40
N GLN A 28 -14.50 33.71 -0.96
CA GLN A 28 -14.62 32.30 -0.56
C GLN A 28 -13.84 32.04 0.74
N SER A 29 -14.63 31.86 1.79
CA SER A 29 -14.31 31.25 3.09
C SER A 29 -12.96 31.61 3.73
N LYS A 30 -12.92 32.74 4.45
CA LYS A 30 -12.17 32.75 5.70
C LYS A 30 -12.83 31.71 6.61
N ALA A 31 -12.19 30.56 6.78
CA ALA A 31 -12.54 29.63 7.84
C ALA A 31 -12.53 30.42 9.16
N GLU A 32 -13.64 30.39 9.89
CA GLU A 32 -13.63 30.84 11.28
C GLU A 32 -12.48 30.13 12.01
N PRO A 33 -11.74 30.82 12.89
CA PRO A 33 -10.79 30.12 13.75
C PRO A 33 -11.55 29.01 14.47
N ASP A 34 -11.05 27.76 14.37
CA ASP A 34 -11.60 26.60 15.05
C ASP A 34 -11.98 26.99 16.48
N LYS A 35 -13.28 27.19 16.73
CA LYS A 35 -13.78 27.29 18.09
C LYS A 35 -13.32 26.00 18.76
N LYS A 36 -12.43 26.11 19.75
CA LYS A 36 -12.04 24.99 20.62
C LYS A 36 -13.34 24.26 20.99
N ALA A 37 -13.58 23.10 20.37
CA ALA A 37 -14.74 22.30 20.69
C ALA A 37 -14.70 22.08 22.20
N ALA A 38 -15.80 22.39 22.88
CA ALA A 38 -15.90 22.21 24.32
C ALA A 38 -15.48 20.75 24.63
N GLN A 39 -14.46 20.59 25.46
CA GLN A 39 -13.94 19.27 25.79
C GLN A 39 -15.08 18.46 26.41
N GLU A 40 -15.41 17.33 25.77
CA GLU A 40 -16.51 16.49 26.22
C GLU A 40 -16.25 15.99 27.65
N LYS A 41 -17.27 16.07 28.51
CA LYS A 41 -17.15 15.66 29.91
C LYS A 41 -16.87 14.16 29.95
N ALA A 42 -15.89 13.78 30.77
CA ALA A 42 -15.56 12.37 30.99
C ALA A 42 -16.81 11.56 31.33
N VAL A 43 -16.96 10.40 30.68
CA VAL A 43 -18.09 9.49 30.91
C VAL A 43 -17.77 8.47 31.99
N LYS A 44 -18.80 7.96 32.66
CA LYS A 44 -18.67 6.76 33.50
C LYS A 44 -18.50 5.55 32.57
N VAL A 45 -17.26 5.08 32.43
CA VAL A 45 -16.91 4.03 31.48
C VAL A 45 -17.70 2.73 31.73
N ASP A 46 -18.05 2.42 32.98
CA ASP A 46 -18.88 1.26 33.32
C ASP A 46 -20.28 1.31 32.66
N ALA A 47 -20.86 2.49 32.44
CA ALA A 47 -22.13 2.61 31.72
C ALA A 47 -21.98 2.20 30.24
N CYS A 48 -20.81 2.44 29.63
CA CYS A 48 -20.52 1.96 28.28
C CYS A 48 -20.38 0.43 28.25
N TYR A 49 -19.83 -0.16 29.31
CA TYR A 49 -19.59 -1.60 29.41
C TYR A 49 -20.85 -2.45 29.52
N GLU A 50 -21.98 -1.86 29.91
CA GLU A 50 -23.27 -2.56 29.96
C GLU A 50 -23.72 -3.01 28.56
N CYS A 51 -23.40 -2.23 27.52
CA CYS A 51 -23.75 -2.54 26.13
C CYS A 51 -22.57 -3.05 25.28
N HIS A 52 -21.33 -2.74 25.67
CA HIS A 52 -20.12 -3.03 24.88
C HIS A 52 -19.21 -4.06 25.54
N ALA A 53 -19.69 -5.30 25.67
CA ALA A 53 -18.97 -6.38 26.36
C ALA A 53 -17.56 -6.67 25.77
N GLN A 54 -17.43 -6.73 24.44
CA GLN A 54 -16.13 -6.94 23.80
C GLN A 54 -15.15 -5.79 24.09
N ILE A 55 -15.65 -4.55 24.13
CA ILE A 55 -14.83 -3.37 24.45
C ILE A 55 -14.43 -3.38 25.93
N LYS A 56 -15.33 -3.80 26.82
CA LYS A 56 -15.03 -4.02 28.25
C LYS A 56 -13.86 -4.98 28.42
N GLU A 57 -13.87 -6.12 27.73
CA GLU A 57 -12.79 -7.09 27.79
C GLU A 57 -11.46 -6.48 27.31
N LEU A 58 -11.47 -5.85 26.14
CA LEU A 58 -10.28 -5.23 25.54
C LEU A 58 -9.70 -4.10 26.40
N HIS A 59 -10.55 -3.22 26.90
CA HIS A 59 -10.11 -2.08 27.71
C HIS A 59 -9.57 -2.52 29.07
N LYS A 60 -10.26 -3.46 29.74
CA LYS A 60 -9.83 -3.97 31.05
C LYS A 60 -8.55 -4.82 30.98
N MET A 61 -8.26 -5.47 29.86
CA MET A 61 -7.03 -6.29 29.73
C MET A 61 -5.77 -5.49 29.35
N GLY A 62 -5.91 -4.20 29.07
CA GLY A 62 -4.91 -3.40 28.35
C GLY A 62 -4.25 -2.29 29.13
N LYS A 63 -3.24 -1.65 28.51
CA LYS A 63 -2.55 -0.48 29.12
C LYS A 63 -3.38 0.80 29.04
N HIS A 64 -4.44 0.83 28.25
CA HIS A 64 -5.36 1.96 28.15
C HIS A 64 -6.52 1.88 29.16
N ILE A 65 -6.50 0.98 30.15
CA ILE A 65 -7.56 0.86 31.17
C ILE A 65 -7.89 2.18 31.92
N LYS A 66 -6.93 3.11 31.99
CA LYS A 66 -7.13 4.44 32.61
C LYS A 66 -7.54 5.54 31.62
N LEU A 67 -7.58 5.24 30.33
CA LEU A 67 -7.96 6.18 29.28
C LEU A 67 -9.49 6.23 29.17
N ASN A 68 -10.08 7.41 29.33
CA ASN A 68 -11.52 7.60 29.21
C ASN A 68 -11.96 7.58 27.73
N CYS A 69 -13.18 7.11 27.46
CA CYS A 69 -13.73 7.01 26.10
C CYS A 69 -13.76 8.37 25.37
N VAL A 70 -13.92 9.49 26.10
CA VAL A 70 -13.93 10.85 25.53
C VAL A 70 -12.63 11.24 24.83
N SER A 71 -11.54 10.52 25.08
CA SER A 71 -10.27 10.77 24.39
C SER A 71 -10.35 10.51 22.88
N CYS A 72 -11.25 9.61 22.46
CA CYS A 72 -11.41 9.19 21.07
C CYS A 72 -12.87 9.24 20.58
N HIS A 73 -13.86 9.33 21.47
CA HIS A 73 -15.28 9.36 21.09
C HIS A 73 -15.94 10.65 21.51
N THR A 74 -16.82 11.17 20.65
CA THR A 74 -17.67 12.32 20.98
C THR A 74 -19.15 12.07 20.73
N GLY A 75 -20.01 12.85 21.37
CA GLY A 75 -21.47 12.66 21.36
C GLY A 75 -21.96 11.53 22.26
N LEU A 76 -21.17 11.15 23.27
CA LEU A 76 -21.44 10.03 24.17
C LEU A 76 -22.67 10.28 25.05
N ASP A 77 -22.91 11.51 25.52
CA ASP A 77 -24.10 11.83 26.33
C ASP A 77 -25.40 11.61 25.53
N LYS A 78 -25.43 12.04 24.26
CA LYS A 78 -26.55 11.79 23.36
C LYS A 78 -26.76 10.30 23.13
N HIS A 79 -25.66 9.55 22.95
CA HIS A 79 -25.70 8.11 22.76
C HIS A 79 -26.23 7.37 23.98
N LEU A 80 -25.75 7.69 25.18
CA LEU A 80 -26.17 7.07 26.44
C LEU A 80 -27.65 7.31 26.73
N LYS A 81 -28.18 8.49 26.37
CA LYS A 81 -29.61 8.82 26.55
C LYS A 81 -30.54 8.09 25.58
N ASN A 82 -30.09 7.80 24.38
CA ASN A 82 -30.90 7.11 23.37
C ASN A 82 -30.01 6.23 22.47
N PRO A 83 -29.59 5.04 22.93
CA PRO A 83 -28.66 4.21 22.17
C PRO A 83 -29.28 3.72 20.85
N GLY A 84 -28.71 4.11 19.72
CA GLY A 84 -29.20 3.69 18.41
C GLY A 84 -28.34 4.20 17.24
N PRO A 85 -28.68 3.83 15.99
CA PRO A 85 -27.96 4.26 14.80
C PRO A 85 -27.83 5.78 14.68
N ASP A 86 -28.88 6.53 15.04
CA ASP A 86 -28.95 8.00 14.89
C ASP A 86 -28.16 8.78 15.96
N THR A 87 -27.71 8.08 17.00
CA THR A 87 -26.93 8.65 18.11
C THR A 87 -25.54 8.03 18.22
N ARG A 88 -25.10 7.28 17.21
CA ARG A 88 -23.77 6.67 17.18
C ARG A 88 -22.70 7.72 17.49
N PRO A 89 -21.80 7.46 18.47
CA PRO A 89 -20.72 8.38 18.78
C PRO A 89 -19.82 8.59 17.56
N VAL A 90 -19.36 9.82 17.37
CA VAL A 90 -18.28 10.09 16.43
C VAL A 90 -17.01 9.49 17.01
N THR A 91 -16.24 8.80 16.19
CA THR A 91 -14.98 8.15 16.60
C THR A 91 -13.83 8.80 15.86
N ALA A 92 -12.87 9.34 16.61
CA ALA A 92 -11.68 9.93 16.06
C ALA A 92 -10.78 8.85 15.45
N THR A 93 -10.51 8.95 14.16
CA THR A 93 -9.58 8.06 13.45
C THR A 93 -8.24 8.75 13.13
N SER A 94 -8.09 10.03 13.48
CA SER A 94 -6.90 10.81 13.16
C SER A 94 -5.67 10.39 13.96
N TRP A 95 -4.48 10.68 13.45
CA TRP A 95 -3.22 10.38 14.14
C TRP A 95 -3.07 11.21 15.43
N GLU A 96 -3.55 12.45 15.43
CA GLU A 96 -3.48 13.37 16.56
C GLU A 96 -4.22 12.84 17.78
N ALA A 97 -5.27 12.02 17.59
CA ALA A 97 -5.96 11.36 18.68
C ALA A 97 -5.00 10.52 19.54
N CYS A 98 -4.07 9.81 18.90
CA CYS A 98 -2.99 9.09 19.57
C CYS A 98 -1.81 10.01 19.95
N GLY A 99 -1.49 10.98 19.10
CA GLY A 99 -0.37 11.92 19.28
C GLY A 99 -0.43 12.76 20.54
N LYS A 100 -1.64 12.99 21.10
CA LYS A 100 -1.85 13.65 22.40
C LYS A 100 -1.06 12.99 23.55
N CYS A 101 -0.89 11.67 23.51
CA CYS A 101 -0.18 10.90 24.55
C CYS A 101 1.07 10.18 24.02
N HIS A 102 1.19 10.01 22.71
CA HIS A 102 2.27 9.27 22.04
C HIS A 102 3.05 10.17 21.07
N LYS A 103 3.53 11.30 21.59
CA LYS A 103 4.14 12.35 20.77
C LYS A 103 5.36 11.87 19.99
N GLU A 104 6.26 11.09 20.58
CA GLU A 104 7.49 10.65 19.88
C GLU A 104 7.17 9.69 18.71
N GLN A 105 6.21 8.78 18.92
CA GLN A 105 5.74 7.89 17.86
C GLN A 105 5.03 8.67 16.76
N PHE A 106 4.13 9.59 17.13
CA PHE A 106 3.41 10.42 16.16
C PHE A 106 4.36 11.32 15.35
N ASP A 107 5.23 12.08 16.01
CA ASP A 107 6.16 12.99 15.34
C ASP A 107 7.10 12.21 14.40
N SER A 108 7.59 11.04 14.81
CA SER A 108 8.43 10.20 13.94
C SER A 108 7.67 9.59 12.76
N PHE A 109 6.39 9.22 12.92
CA PHE A 109 5.55 8.78 11.81
C PHE A 109 5.36 9.89 10.75
N MET A 110 5.27 11.14 11.18
CA MET A 110 5.09 12.32 10.31
C MET A 110 6.38 12.79 9.62
N ASN A 111 7.48 12.05 9.73
CA ASN A 111 8.73 12.34 9.05
C ASN A 111 8.69 11.96 7.57
N GLU A 112 9.42 12.74 6.76
CA GLU A 112 9.57 12.52 5.32
C GLU A 112 11.01 12.08 5.01
N ALA A 113 11.17 11.03 4.20
CA ALA A 113 12.45 10.51 3.76
C ALA A 113 12.80 11.01 2.35
N PHE A 114 13.50 12.14 2.24
CA PHE A 114 13.90 12.75 0.96
C PHE A 114 14.95 11.97 0.14
N HIS A 115 15.37 10.78 0.59
CA HIS A 115 16.31 9.92 -0.12
C HIS A 115 15.77 9.35 -1.46
N ARG A 116 14.46 9.39 -1.67
CA ARG A 116 13.80 9.01 -2.93
C ARG A 116 12.89 10.15 -3.39
N PRO A 117 12.94 10.54 -4.67
CA PRO A 117 12.02 11.54 -5.22
C PRO A 117 10.56 11.08 -5.13
N ALA A 118 9.64 12.02 -4.98
CA ALA A 118 8.22 11.76 -5.19
C ALA A 118 7.95 11.54 -6.69
N ARG A 119 6.94 10.74 -7.03
CA ARG A 119 6.54 10.43 -8.43
C ARG A 119 7.68 9.83 -9.28
N ASP A 120 8.58 9.08 -8.64
CA ASP A 120 9.69 8.38 -9.30
C ASP A 120 9.21 7.09 -9.97
N GLU A 121 8.91 7.16 -11.27
CA GLU A 121 8.40 6.05 -12.08
C GLU A 121 9.38 4.86 -12.12
N LYS A 122 8.88 3.64 -11.85
CA LYS A 122 9.72 2.43 -11.82
C LYS A 122 10.27 2.05 -13.19
N SER A 123 9.61 2.50 -14.27
CA SER A 123 10.02 2.26 -15.65
C SER A 123 11.09 3.20 -16.19
N GLN A 124 11.58 4.15 -15.38
CA GLN A 124 12.79 4.92 -15.69
C GLN A 124 13.99 4.00 -15.90
N LEU A 125 14.96 4.44 -16.71
CA LEU A 125 16.17 3.65 -17.07
C LEU A 125 16.94 3.12 -15.83
N THR A 126 16.98 3.91 -14.77
CA THR A 126 17.65 3.60 -13.50
C THR A 126 16.73 2.96 -12.46
N GLY A 127 15.45 2.77 -12.82
CA GLY A 127 14.41 2.20 -11.98
C GLY A 127 14.51 0.69 -11.81
N ARG A 128 13.50 0.11 -11.17
CA ARG A 128 13.45 -1.34 -10.90
C ARG A 128 13.09 -2.16 -12.15
N SER A 129 12.29 -1.58 -13.03
CA SER A 129 11.75 -2.22 -14.23
C SER A 129 11.84 -1.28 -15.44
N PRO A 130 13.05 -0.88 -15.87
CA PRO A 130 13.20 0.08 -16.96
C PRO A 130 12.53 -0.35 -18.26
N ASN A 131 12.00 0.65 -18.95
CA ASN A 131 11.57 0.51 -20.34
C ASN A 131 12.77 0.20 -21.27
N PRO A 132 12.53 -0.48 -22.41
CA PRO A 132 11.23 -0.80 -23.00
C PRO A 132 10.55 -2.08 -22.46
N TYR A 133 11.17 -2.79 -21.52
CA TYR A 133 10.64 -4.08 -21.08
C TYR A 133 9.33 -3.96 -20.30
N TRP A 134 9.22 -2.99 -19.39
CA TRP A 134 8.02 -2.87 -18.54
C TRP A 134 6.73 -2.75 -19.34
N ASP A 135 6.64 -1.79 -20.26
CA ASP A 135 5.42 -1.56 -21.03
C ASP A 135 5.08 -2.75 -21.95
N LYS A 136 6.11 -3.46 -22.42
CA LYS A 136 5.93 -4.67 -23.22
C LYS A 136 5.43 -5.85 -22.39
N LEU A 137 6.04 -6.12 -21.24
CA LEU A 137 5.74 -7.26 -20.38
C LEU A 137 4.41 -7.08 -19.63
N MET A 138 4.02 -5.83 -19.38
CA MET A 138 2.77 -5.45 -18.73
C MET A 138 1.70 -4.98 -19.73
N ALA A 139 1.88 -5.26 -21.03
CA ALA A 139 1.02 -4.73 -22.07
C ALA A 139 -0.45 -5.12 -21.84
N GLY A 140 -1.32 -4.11 -21.73
CA GLY A 140 -2.75 -4.28 -21.43
C GLY A 140 -3.11 -4.07 -19.96
N HIS A 141 -2.13 -3.93 -19.05
CA HIS A 141 -2.39 -3.66 -17.64
C HIS A 141 -2.35 -2.15 -17.31
N GLY A 142 -3.18 -1.70 -16.37
CA GLY A 142 -3.29 -0.29 -15.98
C GLY A 142 -2.03 0.29 -15.31
N PHE A 143 -1.10 -0.56 -14.85
CA PHE A 143 0.16 -0.11 -14.27
C PHE A 143 1.16 0.44 -15.30
N THR A 144 0.90 0.26 -16.60
CA THR A 144 1.66 0.96 -17.66
C THR A 144 1.33 2.45 -17.75
N LYS A 145 0.28 2.91 -17.06
CA LYS A 145 -0.08 4.34 -17.03
C LYS A 145 0.80 5.14 -16.07
N GLU A 146 1.05 4.58 -14.90
CA GLU A 146 2.01 5.11 -13.95
C GLU A 146 2.27 4.06 -12.86
N HIS A 147 3.53 3.81 -12.51
CA HIS A 147 3.94 2.94 -11.41
C HIS A 147 5.17 3.45 -10.67
N ASN A 148 4.96 4.44 -9.80
CA ASN A 148 6.04 5.01 -9.00
C ASN A 148 6.61 4.07 -7.92
N THR A 149 7.87 4.29 -7.56
CA THR A 149 8.51 3.75 -6.36
C THR A 149 7.84 4.30 -5.11
N THR A 150 7.96 3.55 -4.01
CA THR A 150 7.38 3.94 -2.72
C THR A 150 8.13 5.12 -2.09
N ARG A 151 7.39 6.08 -1.53
CA ARG A 151 7.90 7.12 -0.60
C ARG A 151 7.31 6.96 0.81
N SER A 152 7.54 7.93 1.69
CA SER A 152 7.18 7.86 3.12
C SER A 152 5.70 7.60 3.35
N HIS A 153 5.38 6.81 4.38
CA HIS A 153 4.02 6.36 4.69
C HIS A 153 2.99 7.48 4.87
N VAL A 154 3.39 8.64 5.37
CA VAL A 154 2.50 9.81 5.54
C VAL A 154 1.80 10.21 4.24
N ASN A 155 2.38 9.89 3.07
CA ASN A 155 1.84 10.25 1.76
C ASN A 155 0.98 9.16 1.11
N MET A 156 0.82 7.98 1.72
CA MET A 156 0.27 6.83 0.98
C MET A 156 -1.15 7.06 0.44
N LEU A 157 -1.99 7.80 1.17
CA LEU A 157 -3.36 8.10 0.75
C LEU A 157 -3.36 9.19 -0.34
N VAL A 158 -2.52 10.22 -0.19
CA VAL A 158 -2.30 11.26 -1.21
C VAL A 158 -1.85 10.63 -2.52
N ASP A 159 -0.84 9.76 -2.47
CA ASP A 159 -0.30 9.09 -3.66
C ASP A 159 -1.31 8.15 -4.30
N GLN A 160 -2.10 7.42 -3.51
CA GLN A 160 -3.18 6.58 -4.05
C GLN A 160 -4.20 7.39 -4.85
N PHE A 161 -4.47 8.63 -4.44
CA PHE A 161 -5.48 9.47 -5.08
C PHE A 161 -4.92 10.16 -6.32
N ALA A 162 -3.68 10.64 -6.21
CA ALA A 162 -3.02 11.43 -7.25
C ALA A 162 -2.42 10.58 -8.38
N VAL A 163 -2.17 9.29 -8.18
CA VAL A 163 -1.52 8.44 -9.20
C VAL A 163 -2.44 8.22 -10.40
N ASP A 164 -1.88 8.34 -11.60
CA ASP A 164 -2.61 8.47 -12.87
C ASP A 164 -3.38 7.18 -13.19
N ARG A 165 -2.93 6.02 -12.68
CA ARG A 165 -3.65 4.75 -12.83
C ARG A 165 -4.90 4.59 -11.96
N ALA A 166 -5.10 5.44 -10.94
CA ALA A 166 -6.10 5.20 -9.91
C ALA A 166 -7.45 5.88 -10.20
N PHE A 167 -7.48 7.21 -10.14
CA PHE A 167 -8.70 8.01 -10.29
C PHE A 167 -8.72 8.82 -11.59
N GLY A 168 -7.95 8.41 -12.59
CA GLY A 168 -8.02 9.00 -13.93
C GLY A 168 -7.62 10.48 -13.98
N GLY A 169 -6.82 10.96 -13.03
CA GLY A 169 -6.48 12.37 -12.90
C GLY A 169 -7.52 13.25 -12.18
N ARG A 170 -8.56 12.67 -11.55
CA ARG A 170 -9.58 13.40 -10.79
C ARG A 170 -9.00 14.24 -9.63
N PHE A 171 -8.14 13.63 -8.82
CA PHE A 171 -7.57 14.28 -7.65
C PHE A 171 -6.18 14.82 -7.99
N GLN A 172 -5.97 16.12 -7.78
CA GLN A 172 -4.75 16.82 -8.16
C GLN A 172 -4.22 17.68 -7.01
N GLY A 173 -2.92 17.96 -7.00
CA GLY A 173 -2.29 18.84 -6.01
C GLY A 173 -2.91 20.23 -5.99
N LYS A 174 -3.31 20.72 -4.82
CA LYS A 174 -3.84 22.10 -4.67
C LYS A 174 -2.80 23.14 -5.07
N ASN A 175 -1.56 22.92 -4.64
CA ASN A 175 -0.43 23.83 -4.87
C ASN A 175 0.37 23.46 -6.13
N GLY A 176 -0.29 22.91 -7.15
CA GLY A 176 0.40 22.34 -8.32
C GLY A 176 1.41 21.28 -7.88
N TRP A 177 2.59 21.27 -8.50
CA TRP A 177 3.68 20.33 -8.16
C TRP A 177 4.22 20.46 -6.73
N ASN A 178 4.04 21.60 -6.07
CA ASN A 178 4.52 21.80 -4.70
C ASN A 178 3.75 20.95 -3.66
N TYR A 179 2.64 20.29 -4.05
CA TYR A 179 1.93 19.35 -3.19
C TYR A 179 2.83 18.23 -2.64
N ILE A 180 3.96 17.94 -3.30
CA ILE A 180 4.92 16.94 -2.83
C ILE A 180 5.59 17.31 -1.49
N PHE A 181 5.56 18.58 -1.11
CA PHE A 181 6.07 19.10 0.17
C PHE A 181 4.97 19.21 1.24
N ASP A 182 3.71 19.14 0.83
CA ASP A 182 2.57 19.22 1.74
C ASP A 182 2.36 17.87 2.44
N LYS A 183 1.88 17.91 3.68
CA LYS A 183 1.57 16.72 4.49
C LYS A 183 0.34 16.96 5.35
N GLY A 184 -0.38 15.88 5.67
CA GLY A 184 -1.58 15.96 6.49
C GLY A 184 -2.72 15.14 5.89
N LYS A 185 -3.95 15.64 6.05
CA LYS A 185 -5.13 14.97 5.50
C LYS A 185 -5.10 15.07 3.98
N VAL A 186 -5.63 14.05 3.31
CA VAL A 186 -5.58 13.96 1.84
C VAL A 186 -6.18 15.20 1.15
N PHE A 187 -7.30 15.72 1.66
CA PHE A 187 -7.95 16.91 1.12
C PHE A 187 -7.40 18.24 1.65
N ASP A 188 -6.40 18.23 2.52
CA ASP A 188 -5.58 19.42 2.77
C ASP A 188 -4.58 19.62 1.63
N VAL A 189 -4.10 18.50 1.04
CA VAL A 189 -3.07 18.45 -0.02
C VAL A 189 -3.68 18.44 -1.44
N LEU A 190 -4.77 17.69 -1.63
CA LEU A 190 -5.39 17.46 -2.94
C LEU A 190 -6.75 18.15 -3.06
N VAL A 191 -7.13 18.41 -4.31
CA VAL A 191 -8.46 18.88 -4.71
C VAL A 191 -9.11 17.87 -5.66
N ASP A 192 -10.40 17.60 -5.48
CA ASP A 192 -11.23 16.93 -6.48
C ASP A 192 -11.56 17.95 -7.58
N LYS A 193 -11.04 17.75 -8.79
CA LYS A 193 -11.29 18.66 -9.91
C LYS A 193 -12.69 18.53 -10.51
N TYR A 194 -13.44 17.51 -10.14
CA TYR A 194 -14.75 17.17 -10.72
C TYR A 194 -15.78 16.79 -9.63
N PRO A 195 -16.02 17.63 -8.60
CA PRO A 195 -16.81 17.27 -7.43
C PRO A 195 -18.25 16.82 -7.77
N GLU A 196 -18.84 17.39 -8.80
CA GLU A 196 -20.17 17.08 -9.32
C GLU A 196 -20.27 15.73 -10.06
N VAL A 197 -19.16 15.22 -10.61
CA VAL A 197 -19.15 13.96 -11.35
C VAL A 197 -19.03 12.80 -10.37
N LYS A 198 -20.05 11.94 -10.32
CA LYS A 198 -20.01 10.71 -9.50
C LYS A 198 -19.34 9.53 -10.20
N GLU A 199 -19.31 9.54 -11.54
CA GLU A 199 -18.71 8.45 -12.32
C GLU A 199 -17.20 8.34 -12.06
N HIS A 200 -16.74 7.09 -11.91
CA HIS A 200 -15.31 6.79 -11.85
C HIS A 200 -14.81 6.46 -13.25
N LYS A 201 -14.11 7.42 -13.85
CA LYS A 201 -13.59 7.35 -15.22
C LYS A 201 -12.28 8.11 -15.35
N THR A 202 -11.68 8.05 -16.55
CA THR A 202 -10.51 8.85 -16.91
C THR A 202 -10.92 10.28 -17.27
N PHE A 203 -10.15 11.25 -16.78
CA PHE A 203 -10.30 12.68 -17.06
C PHE A 203 -9.12 13.24 -17.85
N ILE A 204 -7.96 12.60 -17.78
CA ILE A 204 -6.77 12.97 -18.54
C ILE A 204 -6.33 11.83 -19.47
N PRO A 205 -5.72 12.13 -20.63
CA PRO A 205 -5.09 11.11 -21.47
C PRO A 205 -4.01 10.32 -20.71
N GLN A 206 -3.72 9.09 -21.15
CA GLN A 206 -2.72 8.21 -20.54
C GLN A 206 -2.92 7.94 -19.04
N SER A 207 -4.15 8.02 -18.55
CA SER A 207 -4.54 7.62 -17.19
C SER A 207 -5.40 6.34 -17.19
N ALA A 208 -5.70 5.82 -16.00
CA ALA A 208 -6.67 4.74 -15.81
C ALA A 208 -7.57 5.00 -14.59
N ALA A 209 -8.72 4.33 -14.58
CA ALA A 209 -9.67 4.31 -13.47
C ALA A 209 -9.59 2.96 -12.73
N ALA A 210 -8.40 2.55 -12.28
CA ALA A 210 -8.21 1.23 -11.67
C ALA A 210 -8.51 1.17 -10.17
N ALA A 211 -8.68 2.32 -9.50
CA ALA A 211 -9.01 2.34 -8.08
C ALA A 211 -10.36 1.66 -7.81
N ASN A 212 -10.48 0.97 -6.69
CA ASN A 212 -11.74 0.46 -6.19
C ASN A 212 -11.70 0.46 -4.65
N PRO A 213 -12.81 0.17 -3.95
CA PRO A 213 -12.86 0.29 -2.50
C PRO A 213 -11.84 -0.60 -1.76
N VAL A 214 -11.46 -1.76 -2.31
CA VAL A 214 -10.50 -2.67 -1.68
C VAL A 214 -9.11 -2.04 -1.62
N CYS A 215 -8.73 -1.23 -2.62
CA CYS A 215 -7.44 -0.53 -2.62
C CYS A 215 -7.23 0.30 -1.35
N LEU A 216 -8.30 0.91 -0.83
CA LEU A 216 -8.25 1.80 0.34
C LEU A 216 -7.97 1.05 1.64
N GLN A 217 -8.25 -0.26 1.73
CA GLN A 217 -7.98 -1.07 2.93
C GLN A 217 -6.49 -1.07 3.31
N CYS A 218 -5.60 -0.96 2.32
CA CYS A 218 -4.15 -0.89 2.50
C CYS A 218 -3.61 0.54 2.52
N LYS A 219 -4.48 1.55 2.59
CA LYS A 219 -4.10 2.99 2.59
C LYS A 219 -4.64 3.70 3.81
N THR A 220 -5.84 3.34 4.25
CA THR A 220 -6.53 3.93 5.38
C THR A 220 -7.48 2.92 6.01
N GLN A 221 -7.80 3.15 7.28
CA GLN A 221 -8.86 2.48 8.01
C GLN A 221 -9.78 3.51 8.69
N ASP A 222 -9.85 4.73 8.14
CA ASP A 222 -10.87 5.71 8.54
C ASP A 222 -12.29 5.12 8.46
N HIS A 223 -12.53 4.24 7.47
CA HIS A 223 -13.79 3.53 7.27
C HIS A 223 -13.93 2.22 8.08
N ILE A 224 -13.08 1.94 9.08
CA ILE A 224 -13.10 0.68 9.85
C ILE A 224 -14.45 0.40 10.53
N LEU A 225 -15.25 1.44 10.82
CA LEU A 225 -16.59 1.30 11.43
C LEU A 225 -17.72 1.21 10.39
N ASP A 226 -17.39 1.30 9.11
CA ASP A 226 -18.31 1.49 7.98
C ASP A 226 -18.14 0.42 6.87
N TRP A 227 -17.17 -0.48 7.03
CA TRP A 227 -16.84 -1.57 6.11
C TRP A 227 -17.04 -2.92 6.78
N ALA A 228 -17.90 -3.77 6.22
CA ALA A 228 -18.09 -5.14 6.69
C ALA A 228 -16.87 -6.00 6.39
N TYR A 229 -16.68 -7.08 7.14
CA TYR A 229 -15.58 -8.02 6.94
C TYR A 229 -15.56 -8.52 5.48
N MET A 230 -14.36 -8.53 4.89
CA MET A 230 -14.09 -8.76 3.46
C MET A 230 -14.65 -7.71 2.49
N GLY A 231 -15.45 -6.76 2.96
CA GLY A 231 -16.18 -5.81 2.13
C GLY A 231 -17.42 -6.42 1.48
N ASP A 232 -17.99 -7.46 2.08
CA ASP A 232 -19.25 -8.01 1.61
C ASP A 232 -20.36 -6.97 1.75
N PRO A 233 -21.25 -6.81 0.74
CA PRO A 233 -22.39 -5.93 0.86
C PRO A 233 -23.28 -6.33 2.05
N ASP A 234 -23.51 -5.40 2.96
CA ASP A 234 -24.38 -5.58 4.14
C ASP A 234 -25.18 -4.30 4.34
N LYS A 235 -26.47 -4.41 4.69
CA LYS A 235 -27.37 -3.26 4.88
C LYS A 235 -26.88 -2.30 5.97
N GLY A 236 -26.15 -2.80 6.97
CA GLY A 236 -25.60 -1.98 8.04
C GLY A 236 -24.28 -1.30 7.69
N ALA A 237 -23.57 -1.76 6.65
CA ALA A 237 -22.29 -1.23 6.23
C ALA A 237 -22.46 -0.15 5.15
N LYS A 238 -21.81 0.99 5.36
CA LYS A 238 -21.85 2.11 4.40
C LYS A 238 -21.08 1.79 3.12
N TRP A 239 -19.99 1.06 3.26
CA TRP A 239 -19.06 0.75 2.18
C TRP A 239 -18.85 -0.75 2.02
N SER A 240 -18.68 -1.19 0.77
CA SER A 240 -18.39 -2.56 0.37
C SER A 240 -17.43 -2.56 -0.83
N ARG A 241 -16.99 -3.75 -1.28
CA ARG A 241 -16.20 -3.90 -2.52
C ARG A 241 -16.88 -3.30 -3.76
N THR A 242 -18.20 -3.20 -3.73
CA THR A 242 -19.04 -2.74 -4.86
C THR A 242 -19.42 -1.26 -4.78
N SER A 243 -19.01 -0.56 -3.72
CA SER A 243 -19.30 0.86 -3.56
C SER A 243 -18.60 1.70 -4.63
N ASN A 244 -19.19 2.86 -4.94
CA ASN A 244 -18.51 3.86 -5.76
C ASN A 244 -17.25 4.36 -5.03
N VAL A 245 -16.08 4.02 -5.56
CA VAL A 245 -14.79 4.34 -4.94
C VAL A 245 -14.55 5.84 -4.79
N VAL A 246 -15.11 6.69 -5.65
CA VAL A 246 -14.99 8.16 -5.53
C VAL A 246 -15.68 8.65 -4.25
N GLU A 247 -16.84 8.09 -3.93
CA GLU A 247 -17.56 8.41 -2.69
C GLU A 247 -16.85 7.86 -1.45
N VAL A 248 -16.27 6.66 -1.54
CA VAL A 248 -15.42 6.14 -0.45
C VAL A 248 -14.20 7.03 -0.25
N ALA A 249 -13.53 7.43 -1.33
CA ALA A 249 -12.35 8.30 -1.31
C ALA A 249 -12.64 9.66 -0.66
N ARG A 250 -13.79 10.27 -0.96
CA ARG A 250 -14.27 11.52 -0.34
C ARG A 250 -14.54 11.38 1.17
N SER A 251 -14.77 10.16 1.66
CA SER A 251 -15.09 9.89 3.06
C SER A 251 -13.88 9.64 3.96
N VAL A 252 -12.68 9.50 3.38
CA VAL A 252 -11.44 9.19 4.12
C VAL A 252 -10.47 10.36 4.08
N GLN A 253 -9.59 10.44 5.08
CA GLN A 253 -8.72 11.60 5.30
C GLN A 253 -7.28 11.24 5.65
N HIS A 254 -7.04 10.17 6.41
CA HIS A 254 -5.74 9.85 7.00
C HIS A 254 -5.15 8.56 6.42
N GLY A 255 -3.87 8.60 6.05
CA GLY A 255 -3.11 7.43 5.63
C GLY A 255 -2.52 6.65 6.81
N LEU A 256 -2.55 5.32 6.79
CA LEU A 256 -1.99 4.46 7.84
C LEU A 256 -2.36 4.90 9.28
N ASN A 257 -3.60 4.67 9.70
CA ASN A 257 -4.04 5.04 11.05
C ASN A 257 -3.26 4.25 12.11
N CYS A 258 -2.91 4.89 13.24
CA CYS A 258 -2.14 4.24 14.32
C CYS A 258 -2.80 2.94 14.82
N PHE A 259 -4.14 2.92 14.81
CA PHE A 259 -4.90 1.79 15.29
C PHE A 259 -4.91 0.58 14.33
N GLN A 260 -4.30 0.66 13.15
CA GLN A 260 -4.13 -0.53 12.28
C GLN A 260 -3.24 -1.59 12.93
N CYS A 261 -2.24 -1.15 13.71
CA CYS A 261 -1.27 -2.03 14.35
C CYS A 261 -1.48 -2.14 15.86
N HIS A 262 -2.17 -1.17 16.47
CA HIS A 262 -2.39 -1.09 17.91
C HIS A 262 -3.89 -1.07 18.22
N ASP A 263 -4.37 -1.97 19.08
CA ASP A 263 -5.74 -1.89 19.54
C ASP A 263 -5.94 -0.62 20.40
N PRO A 264 -6.89 0.27 20.07
CA PRO A 264 -7.04 1.52 20.80
C PRO A 264 -7.63 1.33 22.20
N HIS A 265 -8.27 0.19 22.48
CA HIS A 265 -8.84 -0.11 23.79
C HIS A 265 -7.84 -0.87 24.67
N ALA A 266 -7.12 -1.84 24.10
CA ALA A 266 -6.19 -2.69 24.84
C ALA A 266 -4.73 -2.19 24.83
N ALA A 267 -4.36 -1.31 23.90
CA ALA A 267 -2.97 -0.96 23.57
C ALA A 267 -2.09 -2.20 23.27
N LYS A 268 -2.70 -3.25 22.70
CA LYS A 268 -2.04 -4.50 22.32
C LYS A 268 -1.75 -4.54 20.82
N PRO A 269 -0.74 -5.30 20.37
CA PRO A 269 -0.51 -5.51 18.94
C PRO A 269 -1.71 -6.21 18.30
N ARG A 270 -2.11 -5.73 17.12
CA ARG A 270 -3.21 -6.31 16.34
C ARG A 270 -2.99 -6.18 14.85
N ILE A 271 -3.85 -6.86 14.11
CA ILE A 271 -4.16 -6.60 12.71
C ILE A 271 -5.67 -6.35 12.56
N VAL A 272 -6.04 -5.51 11.60
CA VAL A 272 -7.42 -5.16 11.23
C VAL A 272 -7.72 -5.44 9.76
N ARG A 273 -6.70 -5.69 8.93
CA ARG A 273 -6.89 -6.02 7.52
C ARG A 273 -7.63 -7.36 7.37
N ASP A 274 -8.87 -7.28 6.93
CA ASP A 274 -9.75 -8.43 6.71
C ASP A 274 -9.13 -9.50 5.79
N GLY A 275 -8.52 -9.13 4.66
CA GLY A 275 -7.85 -10.05 3.75
C GLY A 275 -6.71 -10.86 4.40
N LEU A 276 -5.93 -10.24 5.29
CA LEU A 276 -4.91 -10.95 6.06
C LEU A 276 -5.55 -11.87 7.08
N ILE A 277 -6.52 -11.39 7.87
CA ILE A 277 -7.23 -12.24 8.84
C ILE A 277 -7.86 -13.44 8.12
N GLN A 278 -8.44 -13.25 6.94
CA GLN A 278 -9.01 -14.31 6.12
C GLN A 278 -7.95 -15.32 5.69
N ALA A 279 -6.78 -14.86 5.22
CA ALA A 279 -5.68 -15.75 4.86
C ALA A 279 -5.20 -16.60 6.04
N LEU A 280 -5.19 -16.05 7.25
CA LEU A 280 -4.74 -16.73 8.46
C LEU A 280 -5.81 -17.63 9.11
N THR A 281 -7.06 -17.57 8.65
CA THR A 281 -8.20 -18.27 9.29
C THR A 281 -9.01 -19.14 8.34
N ARG A 282 -8.70 -19.10 7.03
CA ARG A 282 -9.31 -19.99 6.03
C ARG A 282 -8.96 -21.46 6.30
N LYS A 283 -9.85 -22.36 5.91
CA LYS A 283 -9.82 -23.78 6.29
C LYS A 283 -8.61 -24.53 5.75
N GLU A 284 -8.09 -24.11 4.61
CA GLU A 284 -6.97 -24.75 3.91
C GLU A 284 -5.69 -24.70 4.75
N GLY A 285 -5.53 -23.69 5.61
CA GLY A 285 -4.39 -23.59 6.54
C GLY A 285 -3.03 -23.62 5.84
N ASP A 286 -2.91 -22.99 4.67
CA ASP A 286 -1.86 -23.27 3.68
C ASP A 286 -0.90 -22.10 3.42
N THR A 287 -0.96 -21.07 4.26
CA THR A 287 -0.09 -19.89 4.18
C THR A 287 1.29 -20.14 4.79
N LEU A 288 2.24 -19.25 4.52
CA LEU A 288 3.56 -19.26 5.19
C LEU A 288 3.44 -19.19 6.71
N TRP A 289 2.45 -18.45 7.24
CA TRP A 289 2.20 -18.39 8.67
C TRP A 289 1.83 -19.75 9.26
N HIS A 290 0.98 -20.53 8.59
CA HIS A 290 0.61 -21.87 9.07
C HIS A 290 1.78 -22.85 9.08
N LYS A 291 2.71 -22.70 8.12
CA LYS A 291 3.91 -23.54 8.00
C LYS A 291 4.99 -23.21 9.03
N ASP A 292 4.93 -22.04 9.68
CA ASP A 292 5.88 -21.63 10.71
C ASP A 292 5.50 -22.21 12.08
N PRO A 293 6.32 -23.12 12.65
CA PRO A 293 6.05 -23.69 13.98
C PRO A 293 6.23 -22.67 15.11
N LYS A 294 6.91 -21.54 14.85
CA LYS A 294 7.14 -20.44 15.80
C LYS A 294 6.22 -19.25 15.54
N ARG A 295 5.19 -19.44 14.71
CA ARG A 295 4.23 -18.39 14.34
C ARG A 295 3.62 -17.73 15.56
N THR A 296 3.35 -16.45 15.44
CA THR A 296 2.62 -15.70 16.47
C THR A 296 1.16 -16.11 16.44
N GLY A 297 0.64 -16.56 17.59
CA GLY A 297 -0.78 -16.86 17.73
C GLY A 297 -1.64 -15.60 17.56
N ILE A 298 -2.83 -15.80 17.03
CA ILE A 298 -3.81 -14.74 16.80
C ILE A 298 -5.11 -15.07 17.53
N LYS A 299 -5.72 -14.06 18.16
CA LYS A 299 -7.09 -14.14 18.69
C LYS A 299 -7.98 -13.25 17.83
N VAL A 300 -8.78 -13.88 16.98
CA VAL A 300 -9.80 -13.18 16.18
C VAL A 300 -10.94 -12.74 17.09
N ILE A 301 -11.36 -11.50 16.93
CA ILE A 301 -12.44 -10.89 17.72
C ILE A 301 -13.45 -10.29 16.76
N ASP A 302 -14.70 -10.74 16.88
CA ASP A 302 -15.84 -10.13 16.22
C ASP A 302 -16.20 -8.81 16.92
N MET A 303 -15.98 -7.70 16.20
CA MET A 303 -16.22 -6.34 16.66
C MET A 303 -17.68 -5.95 16.38
N GLY A 304 -18.58 -6.50 17.20
CA GLY A 304 -20.03 -6.28 17.14
C GLY A 304 -20.50 -4.89 17.60
N VAL A 305 -21.81 -4.65 17.48
CA VAL A 305 -22.62 -3.42 17.74
C VAL A 305 -22.87 -2.46 16.57
N ARG A 306 -22.29 -2.70 15.38
CA ARG A 306 -22.59 -1.91 14.17
C ARG A 306 -23.70 -2.50 13.29
N GLY A 307 -24.19 -3.70 13.61
CA GLY A 307 -25.25 -4.38 12.86
C GLY A 307 -24.76 -5.18 11.65
N PHE A 308 -23.45 -5.37 11.51
CA PHE A 308 -22.82 -6.14 10.44
C PHE A 308 -21.46 -6.71 10.93
N PRO A 309 -20.94 -7.79 10.31
CA PRO A 309 -19.74 -8.45 10.79
C PRO A 309 -18.50 -7.61 10.52
N ARG A 310 -17.65 -7.46 11.54
CA ARG A 310 -16.31 -6.88 11.42
C ARG A 310 -15.38 -7.64 12.35
N LYS A 311 -14.13 -7.82 11.93
CA LYS A 311 -13.15 -8.58 12.71
C LYS A 311 -11.86 -7.80 12.87
N ILE A 312 -11.24 -7.98 14.02
CA ILE A 312 -9.82 -7.70 14.25
C ILE A 312 -9.16 -8.98 14.72
N ALA A 313 -7.83 -9.04 14.70
CA ALA A 313 -7.10 -10.10 15.38
C ALA A 313 -6.03 -9.50 16.29
N LEU A 314 -6.11 -9.78 17.59
CA LEU A 314 -5.02 -9.49 18.51
C LEU A 314 -3.89 -10.49 18.28
N LEU A 315 -2.65 -10.02 18.43
CA LEU A 315 -1.46 -10.85 18.33
C LEU A 315 -0.95 -11.18 19.74
N ASP A 316 -0.52 -12.43 19.96
CA ASP A 316 0.04 -12.85 21.26
C ASP A 316 1.34 -12.10 21.61
N LYS A 317 2.08 -11.69 20.58
CA LYS A 317 3.29 -10.87 20.66
C LYS A 317 3.34 -9.89 19.48
N TYR A 318 4.18 -8.87 19.58
CA TYR A 318 4.48 -8.02 18.43
C TYR A 318 5.15 -8.88 17.35
N ASP A 319 4.52 -8.97 16.18
CA ASP A 319 5.05 -9.67 15.01
C ASP A 319 4.82 -8.78 13.79
N THR A 320 5.89 -8.09 13.38
CA THR A 320 5.78 -7.14 12.28
C THR A 320 5.63 -7.80 10.92
N ARG A 321 5.89 -9.11 10.80
CA ARG A 321 5.55 -9.85 9.58
C ARG A 321 4.03 -9.78 9.35
N LEU A 322 3.24 -9.84 10.43
CA LEU A 322 1.78 -9.68 10.37
C LEU A 322 1.35 -8.22 10.34
N GLN A 323 1.95 -7.34 11.17
CA GLN A 323 1.53 -5.93 11.21
C GLN A 323 1.84 -5.19 9.91
N CYS A 324 3.04 -5.37 9.34
CA CYS A 324 3.42 -4.83 8.04
C CYS A 324 2.72 -5.59 6.90
N GLY A 325 2.53 -6.91 7.07
CA GLY A 325 1.81 -7.78 6.13
C GLY A 325 0.31 -7.49 5.99
N GLN A 326 -0.22 -6.49 6.70
CA GLN A 326 -1.55 -5.95 6.40
C GLN A 326 -1.59 -5.23 5.04
N CYS A 327 -0.44 -4.75 4.57
CA CYS A 327 -0.31 -4.02 3.32
C CYS A 327 0.82 -4.57 2.46
N HIS A 328 2.00 -4.85 3.04
CA HIS A 328 3.20 -5.30 2.34
C HIS A 328 3.15 -6.80 2.03
N VAL A 329 2.19 -7.17 1.20
CA VAL A 329 1.91 -8.53 0.73
C VAL A 329 1.56 -8.54 -0.76
N GLU A 330 1.55 -9.72 -1.36
CA GLU A 330 0.81 -10.01 -2.59
C GLU A 330 -0.70 -10.07 -2.31
N TYR A 331 -1.52 -9.58 -3.25
CA TYR A 331 -2.97 -9.57 -3.10
C TYR A 331 -3.74 -9.32 -4.38
N ASN A 332 -4.96 -9.86 -4.42
CA ASN A 332 -6.03 -9.33 -5.26
C ASN A 332 -6.71 -8.16 -4.55
N CYS A 333 -6.79 -7.02 -5.23
CA CYS A 333 -7.69 -5.92 -4.87
C CYS A 333 -8.51 -5.47 -6.07
N ASN A 334 -8.77 -6.33 -7.04
CA ASN A 334 -9.23 -5.93 -8.37
C ASN A 334 -10.12 -7.02 -8.99
N PRO A 335 -10.94 -6.65 -9.99
CA PRO A 335 -11.55 -7.65 -10.85
C PRO A 335 -10.47 -8.40 -11.65
N GLY A 336 -10.87 -9.52 -12.25
CA GLY A 336 -9.99 -10.35 -13.07
C GLY A 336 -10.79 -11.29 -13.97
N THR A 337 -10.17 -12.41 -14.34
CA THR A 337 -10.74 -13.45 -15.18
C THR A 337 -10.66 -14.80 -14.48
N ASP A 338 -11.75 -15.55 -14.51
CA ASP A 338 -11.80 -16.90 -13.99
C ASP A 338 -11.09 -17.86 -14.95
N THR A 339 -10.02 -18.52 -14.53
CA THR A 339 -9.16 -19.32 -15.44
C THR A 339 -9.83 -20.60 -15.92
N LYS A 340 -10.85 -21.09 -15.21
CA LYS A 340 -11.57 -22.32 -15.55
C LYS A 340 -12.68 -22.06 -16.57
N THR A 341 -13.36 -20.92 -16.45
CA THR A 341 -14.53 -20.58 -17.27
C THR A 341 -14.24 -19.55 -18.35
N GLY A 342 -13.20 -18.71 -18.17
CA GLY A 342 -12.91 -17.55 -19.02
C GLY A 342 -13.77 -16.32 -18.71
N GLU A 343 -14.68 -16.41 -17.74
CA GLU A 343 -15.64 -15.36 -17.42
C GLU A 343 -15.05 -14.26 -16.51
N PRO A 344 -15.56 -13.02 -16.57
CA PRO A 344 -15.09 -11.94 -15.70
C PRO A 344 -15.40 -12.18 -14.22
N VAL A 345 -14.37 -12.05 -13.38
CA VAL A 345 -14.50 -11.96 -11.92
C VAL A 345 -14.70 -10.50 -11.54
N LYS A 346 -15.91 -10.16 -11.08
CA LYS A 346 -16.31 -8.78 -10.71
C LYS A 346 -16.07 -8.52 -9.22
N MET A 347 -16.08 -7.25 -8.81
CA MET A 347 -15.89 -6.82 -7.40
C MET A 347 -16.90 -7.42 -6.40
N THR A 348 -18.02 -7.95 -6.88
CA THR A 348 -18.97 -8.72 -6.06
C THR A 348 -18.35 -10.00 -5.50
N ASP A 349 -17.41 -10.61 -6.22
CA ASP A 349 -16.71 -11.84 -5.84
C ASP A 349 -15.65 -11.56 -4.75
N GLN A 350 -15.60 -12.42 -3.72
CA GLN A 350 -14.64 -12.29 -2.62
C GLN A 350 -13.18 -12.45 -3.08
N ARG A 351 -12.93 -13.14 -4.21
CA ARG A 351 -11.59 -13.24 -4.81
C ARG A 351 -10.97 -11.88 -5.14
N THR A 352 -11.78 -10.82 -5.26
CA THR A 352 -11.30 -9.44 -5.49
C THR A 352 -10.78 -8.74 -4.23
N ASN A 353 -10.84 -9.39 -3.06
CA ASN A 353 -10.16 -8.99 -1.83
C ASN A 353 -9.52 -10.23 -1.20
N HIS A 354 -8.34 -10.61 -1.67
CA HIS A 354 -7.75 -11.91 -1.33
C HIS A 354 -6.24 -11.83 -1.15
N PHE A 355 -5.74 -12.43 -0.07
CA PHE A 355 -4.30 -12.53 0.21
C PHE A 355 -3.89 -14.01 0.09
N PRO A 356 -3.03 -14.40 -0.87
CA PRO A 356 -2.48 -15.75 -0.91
C PRO A 356 -1.60 -16.02 0.31
N TYR A 357 -0.76 -15.05 0.71
CA TYR A 357 0.24 -15.17 1.77
C TYR A 357 1.14 -16.40 1.60
N LYS A 358 1.61 -16.58 0.36
CA LYS A 358 2.47 -17.66 -0.12
C LYS A 358 3.73 -17.08 -0.77
N ASP A 359 4.82 -17.81 -0.74
CA ASP A 359 6.01 -17.46 -1.50
C ASP A 359 5.77 -17.57 -3.02
N VAL A 360 6.70 -17.02 -3.80
CA VAL A 360 6.65 -16.95 -5.27
C VAL A 360 6.43 -18.31 -5.95
N PHE A 361 6.90 -19.41 -5.37
CA PHE A 361 6.82 -20.74 -5.99
C PHE A 361 5.44 -21.37 -5.83
N GLY A 362 4.65 -20.92 -4.85
CA GLY A 362 3.28 -21.36 -4.64
C GLY A 362 2.23 -20.60 -5.45
N LEU A 363 2.57 -19.48 -6.08
CA LEU A 363 1.58 -18.56 -6.65
C LEU A 363 0.89 -19.08 -7.90
N TYR A 364 1.61 -19.77 -8.80
CA TYR A 364 0.98 -20.36 -9.99
C TYR A 364 -0.11 -21.36 -9.59
N GLU A 365 0.21 -22.31 -8.71
CA GLU A 365 -0.75 -23.30 -8.21
C GLU A 365 -1.95 -22.62 -7.54
N HIS A 366 -1.68 -21.63 -6.71
CA HIS A 366 -2.72 -20.92 -5.99
C HIS A 366 -3.69 -20.18 -6.90
N TYR A 367 -3.18 -19.35 -7.79
CA TYR A 367 -4.01 -18.51 -8.65
C TYR A 367 -4.65 -19.29 -9.78
N VAL A 368 -3.93 -20.22 -10.41
CA VAL A 368 -4.43 -20.93 -11.58
C VAL A 368 -5.34 -22.10 -11.20
N ASN A 369 -4.96 -22.88 -10.18
CA ASN A 369 -5.62 -24.15 -9.88
C ASN A 369 -6.51 -24.11 -8.63
N GLN A 370 -6.16 -23.32 -7.61
CA GLN A 370 -6.92 -23.28 -6.35
C GLN A 370 -8.07 -22.27 -6.41
N ILE A 371 -7.80 -21.01 -6.77
CA ILE A 371 -8.82 -19.95 -6.78
C ILE A 371 -9.31 -19.57 -8.19
N ASN A 372 -8.67 -20.12 -9.23
CA ASN A 372 -8.98 -19.91 -10.64
C ASN A 372 -9.12 -18.42 -11.01
N PHE A 373 -8.07 -17.62 -10.81
CA PHE A 373 -8.09 -16.18 -11.02
C PHE A 373 -6.79 -15.68 -11.66
N LEU A 374 -6.91 -14.87 -12.72
CA LEU A 374 -5.81 -14.09 -13.29
C LEU A 374 -6.26 -12.65 -13.60
N ASP A 375 -5.37 -11.69 -13.44
CA ASP A 375 -5.69 -10.26 -13.42
C ASP A 375 -6.03 -9.67 -14.79
N PHE A 376 -5.25 -10.00 -15.82
CA PHE A 376 -5.40 -9.35 -17.12
C PHE A 376 -5.02 -10.24 -18.30
N LYS A 377 -5.56 -9.90 -19.47
CA LYS A 377 -5.14 -10.48 -20.75
C LYS A 377 -3.99 -9.66 -21.33
N HIS A 378 -2.85 -10.29 -21.54
CA HIS A 378 -1.69 -9.62 -22.12
C HIS A 378 -1.97 -9.22 -23.58
N ALA A 379 -1.78 -7.94 -23.92
CA ALA A 379 -2.27 -7.36 -25.16
C ALA A 379 -1.60 -7.91 -26.44
N ILE A 380 -0.36 -8.40 -26.34
CA ILE A 380 0.39 -8.92 -27.50
C ILE A 380 0.14 -10.43 -27.68
N THR A 381 0.40 -11.20 -26.63
CA THR A 381 0.31 -12.66 -26.67
C THR A 381 -1.13 -13.14 -26.65
N GLY A 382 -2.02 -12.42 -25.97
CA GLY A 382 -3.41 -12.80 -25.72
C GLY A 382 -3.59 -13.81 -24.58
N GLY A 383 -2.51 -14.21 -23.89
CA GLY A 383 -2.58 -15.09 -22.71
C GLY A 383 -3.02 -14.32 -21.47
N LEU A 384 -3.65 -15.02 -20.52
CA LEU A 384 -3.98 -14.46 -19.21
C LEU A 384 -2.71 -14.39 -18.34
N LEU A 385 -2.55 -13.29 -17.61
CA LEU A 385 -1.44 -13.02 -16.72
C LEU A 385 -1.93 -12.62 -15.33
N TRP A 386 -1.10 -12.98 -14.35
CA TRP A 386 -1.19 -12.54 -12.97
C TRP A 386 -0.46 -11.20 -12.82
N LYS A 387 -0.92 -10.35 -11.90
CA LYS A 387 -0.27 -9.11 -11.51
C LYS A 387 0.28 -9.24 -10.09
N ALA A 388 1.57 -8.97 -9.92
CA ALA A 388 2.25 -8.95 -8.62
C ALA A 388 2.10 -7.61 -7.88
N GLN A 389 1.94 -7.62 -6.57
CA GLN A 389 2.04 -6.44 -5.72
C GLN A 389 2.89 -6.72 -4.49
N HIS A 390 3.90 -5.86 -4.28
CA HIS A 390 4.81 -5.76 -3.12
C HIS A 390 4.75 -6.87 -2.04
N PRO A 391 5.25 -8.10 -2.35
CA PRO A 391 5.16 -9.27 -1.47
C PRO A 391 6.29 -9.33 -0.43
N GLU A 392 6.53 -8.24 0.31
CA GLU A 392 7.68 -8.21 1.23
C GLU A 392 7.52 -9.16 2.41
N ALA A 393 6.31 -9.30 2.98
CA ALA A 393 6.08 -10.18 4.12
C ALA A 393 6.32 -11.65 3.76
N GLU A 394 5.84 -12.10 2.60
CA GLU A 394 6.03 -13.44 2.09
C GLU A 394 7.49 -13.71 1.73
N THR A 395 8.14 -12.74 1.08
CA THR A 395 9.57 -12.83 0.74
C THR A 395 10.45 -12.95 1.98
N PHE A 396 10.15 -12.15 3.01
CA PHE A 396 10.91 -12.10 4.24
C PHE A 396 10.71 -13.35 5.11
N TYR A 397 9.53 -13.97 5.09
CA TYR A 397 9.06 -14.95 6.07
C TYR A 397 10.03 -16.12 6.33
N ASP A 398 10.70 -16.63 5.28
CA ASP A 398 11.65 -17.74 5.38
C ASP A 398 13.11 -17.35 5.12
N SER A 399 13.40 -16.06 5.13
CA SER A 399 14.75 -15.53 4.99
C SER A 399 15.67 -15.89 6.16
N LYS A 400 16.98 -15.72 5.97
CA LYS A 400 17.97 -15.88 7.04
C LYS A 400 17.68 -14.96 8.25
N HIS A 401 17.25 -13.73 8.01
CA HIS A 401 16.91 -12.78 9.07
C HIS A 401 15.64 -13.18 9.83
N SER A 402 14.56 -13.56 9.11
CA SER A 402 13.33 -14.03 9.77
C SER A 402 13.58 -15.29 10.60
N LYS A 403 14.35 -16.27 10.07
CA LYS A 403 14.74 -17.49 10.81
C LYS A 403 15.59 -17.19 12.05
N ALA A 404 16.35 -16.10 12.04
CA ALA A 404 17.10 -15.60 13.19
C ALA A 404 16.23 -14.80 14.19
N GLY A 405 14.92 -14.64 13.94
CA GLY A 405 14.00 -13.93 14.82
C GLY A 405 13.97 -12.41 14.63
N VAL A 406 14.55 -11.89 13.55
CA VAL A 406 14.52 -10.46 13.20
C VAL A 406 13.14 -10.11 12.64
N GLY A 407 12.58 -8.99 13.08
CA GLY A 407 11.37 -8.38 12.54
C GLY A 407 11.66 -7.24 11.55
N CYS A 408 10.66 -6.89 10.75
CA CYS A 408 10.69 -5.71 9.87
C CYS A 408 11.08 -4.43 10.64
N ASN A 409 10.61 -4.28 11.88
CA ASN A 409 10.91 -3.13 12.73
C ASN A 409 12.38 -3.00 13.10
N ASP A 410 13.12 -4.11 13.17
CA ASP A 410 14.53 -4.08 13.57
C ASP A 410 15.40 -3.41 12.49
N CYS A 411 14.92 -3.37 11.24
CA CYS A 411 15.56 -2.69 10.12
C CYS A 411 14.88 -1.36 9.74
N HIS A 412 13.55 -1.29 9.78
CA HIS A 412 12.82 -0.16 9.19
C HIS A 412 12.29 0.84 10.22
N THR A 413 12.06 0.43 11.45
CA THR A 413 11.47 1.26 12.52
C THR A 413 12.13 0.93 13.86
N PRO A 414 13.46 1.14 14.00
CA PRO A 414 14.22 0.67 15.16
C PRO A 414 13.87 1.43 16.43
N LYS A 415 14.26 0.87 17.58
CA LYS A 415 14.29 1.64 18.84
C LYS A 415 15.36 2.72 18.77
N VAL A 416 14.96 3.96 19.08
CA VAL A 416 15.79 5.17 19.07
C VAL A 416 15.61 5.95 20.37
N LYS A 417 16.55 6.87 20.64
CA LYS A 417 16.49 7.79 21.77
C LYS A 417 16.04 9.17 21.29
N ASP A 418 14.99 9.73 21.89
CA ASP A 418 14.63 11.12 21.66
C ASP A 418 15.76 12.02 22.18
N LYS A 419 16.28 12.91 21.32
CA LYS A 419 17.41 13.78 21.66
C LYS A 419 17.04 14.88 22.65
N LYS A 420 15.77 15.30 22.70
CA LYS A 420 15.27 16.37 23.57
C LYS A 420 14.88 15.83 24.94
N THR A 421 14.14 14.72 24.99
CA THR A 421 13.61 14.15 26.24
C THR A 421 14.47 13.03 26.81
N GLY A 422 15.38 12.46 26.03
CA GLY A 422 16.20 11.31 26.42
C GLY A 422 15.44 9.98 26.49
N LYS A 423 14.13 9.98 26.22
CA LYS A 423 13.26 8.80 26.28
C LYS A 423 13.56 7.83 25.13
N MET A 424 13.63 6.54 25.45
CA MET A 424 13.69 5.49 24.43
C MET A 424 12.29 5.20 23.90
N TYR A 425 12.16 5.11 22.57
CA TYR A 425 10.91 4.73 21.91
C TYR A 425 11.18 3.95 20.62
N THR A 426 10.18 3.24 20.11
CA THR A 426 10.23 2.66 18.76
C THR A 426 9.91 3.73 17.75
N SER A 427 10.86 4.10 16.89
CA SER A 427 10.61 5.02 15.78
C SER A 427 9.43 4.52 14.96
N HIS A 428 8.53 5.39 14.52
CA HIS A 428 7.50 5.04 13.53
C HIS A 428 7.82 5.62 12.15
N PHE A 429 9.04 6.13 11.97
CA PHE A 429 9.57 6.52 10.67
C PHE A 429 10.05 5.29 9.91
N ALA A 430 9.14 4.64 9.19
CA ALA A 430 9.45 3.48 8.36
C ALA A 430 10.27 3.91 7.12
N VAL A 431 11.55 3.55 7.11
CA VAL A 431 12.51 3.99 6.09
C VAL A 431 13.56 2.92 5.82
N THR A 432 14.35 3.08 4.75
CA THR A 432 15.52 2.21 4.50
C THR A 432 16.47 2.19 5.72
N PRO A 433 17.02 1.01 6.11
CA PRO A 433 17.96 0.91 7.24
C PRO A 433 19.22 1.76 7.03
N LYS A 434 19.54 2.13 5.79
CA LYS A 434 20.65 3.03 5.44
C LYS A 434 20.60 4.40 6.11
N VAL A 435 19.45 4.84 6.59
CA VAL A 435 19.30 6.12 7.31
C VAL A 435 19.68 5.98 8.79
N MET A 436 19.60 4.78 9.37
CA MET A 436 19.80 4.51 10.80
C MET A 436 20.64 3.24 11.02
N LEU A 437 21.80 3.14 10.36
CA LEU A 437 22.62 1.90 10.36
C LEU A 437 23.10 1.51 11.76
N LYS A 438 23.42 2.49 12.61
CA LYS A 438 23.85 2.26 13.99
C LYS A 438 22.73 1.64 14.83
N GLU A 439 21.50 2.04 14.59
CA GLU A 439 20.33 1.56 15.31
C GLU A 439 19.72 0.29 14.72
N THR A 440 20.15 -0.13 13.54
CA THR A 440 19.63 -1.27 12.76
C THR A 440 20.73 -2.33 12.57
N CYS A 441 21.41 -2.33 11.42
CA CYS A 441 22.37 -3.36 11.01
C CYS A 441 23.50 -3.55 12.01
N LEU A 442 24.11 -2.46 12.50
CA LEU A 442 25.33 -2.53 13.31
C LEU A 442 25.09 -2.99 14.74
N LYS A 443 23.83 -3.10 15.19
CA LYS A 443 23.50 -3.76 16.48
C LYS A 443 23.75 -5.26 16.45
N CYS A 444 23.53 -5.89 15.30
CA CYS A 444 23.67 -7.34 15.12
C CYS A 444 24.96 -7.73 14.37
N HIS A 445 25.53 -6.79 13.61
CA HIS A 445 26.77 -6.97 12.86
C HIS A 445 27.89 -6.08 13.43
N PRO A 446 28.39 -6.35 14.65
CA PRO A 446 29.34 -5.47 15.34
C PRO A 446 30.72 -5.42 14.67
N LYS A 447 31.02 -6.37 13.76
CA LYS A 447 32.26 -6.40 12.99
C LYS A 447 32.20 -5.56 11.71
N TRP A 448 31.04 -5.01 11.37
CA TRP A 448 30.88 -4.19 10.17
C TRP A 448 31.03 -2.70 10.49
N THR A 449 31.59 -1.96 9.55
CA THR A 449 31.44 -0.50 9.51
C THR A 449 30.12 -0.13 8.84
N GLU A 450 29.69 1.14 8.95
CA GLU A 450 28.53 1.63 8.17
C GLU A 450 28.73 1.46 6.67
N GLU A 451 29.96 1.64 6.18
CA GLU A 451 30.33 1.44 4.79
C GLU A 451 30.14 -0.02 4.36
N MET A 452 30.62 -0.98 5.17
CA MET A 452 30.42 -2.42 4.91
C MET A 452 28.93 -2.78 4.87
N ALA A 453 28.12 -2.22 5.77
CA ALA A 453 26.68 -2.44 5.78
C ALA A 453 26.00 -1.89 4.51
N ARG A 454 26.36 -0.67 4.07
CA ARG A 454 25.85 -0.09 2.81
C ARG A 454 26.28 -0.93 1.61
N TYR A 455 27.56 -1.30 1.56
CA TYR A 455 28.15 -2.10 0.49
C TYR A 455 27.47 -3.48 0.37
N SER A 456 27.19 -4.13 1.50
CA SER A 456 26.46 -5.40 1.54
C SER A 456 25.05 -5.25 0.94
N ILE A 457 24.29 -4.24 1.37
CA ILE A 457 22.95 -3.96 0.83
C ILE A 457 23.05 -3.72 -0.68
N ASP A 458 23.93 -2.84 -1.12
CA ASP A 458 24.03 -2.46 -2.53
C ASP A 458 24.51 -3.59 -3.44
N SER A 459 25.41 -4.44 -2.95
CA SER A 459 25.91 -5.61 -3.69
C SER A 459 24.80 -6.62 -3.98
N VAL A 460 23.95 -6.91 -2.99
CA VAL A 460 22.80 -7.81 -3.18
C VAL A 460 21.81 -7.20 -4.19
N LYS A 461 21.44 -5.94 -3.98
CA LYS A 461 20.49 -5.24 -4.86
C LYS A 461 20.99 -5.17 -6.31
N ALA A 462 22.27 -4.86 -6.50
CA ALA A 462 22.88 -4.80 -7.83
C ALA A 462 22.83 -6.17 -8.53
N HIS A 463 23.19 -7.25 -7.82
CA HIS A 463 23.15 -8.60 -8.37
C HIS A 463 21.74 -9.02 -8.79
N ILE A 464 20.75 -8.83 -7.93
CA ILE A 464 19.37 -9.22 -8.19
C ILE A 464 18.74 -8.36 -9.29
N ARG A 465 19.01 -7.06 -9.34
CA ARG A 465 18.60 -6.21 -10.47
C ARG A 465 19.16 -6.71 -11.79
N GLY A 466 20.43 -7.13 -11.83
CA GLY A 466 21.03 -7.77 -13.00
C GLY A 466 20.27 -9.03 -13.44
N LYS A 467 19.83 -9.87 -12.49
CA LYS A 467 19.00 -11.04 -12.78
C LYS A 467 17.61 -10.67 -13.29
N MET A 468 16.98 -9.64 -12.74
CA MET A 468 15.72 -9.09 -13.26
C MET A 468 15.88 -8.64 -14.73
N ARG A 469 16.96 -7.92 -15.07
CA ARG A 469 17.22 -7.52 -16.48
C ARG A 469 17.30 -8.72 -17.42
N LYS A 470 17.91 -9.82 -16.97
CA LYS A 470 18.03 -11.05 -17.78
C LYS A 470 16.67 -11.75 -17.94
N ALA A 471 15.87 -11.84 -16.88
CA ALA A 471 14.51 -12.38 -16.96
C ALA A 471 13.65 -11.56 -17.93
N GLU A 472 13.74 -10.22 -17.88
CA GLU A 472 12.98 -9.34 -18.77
C GLU A 472 13.34 -9.49 -20.24
N TYR A 473 14.63 -9.68 -20.55
CA TYR A 473 15.08 -9.97 -21.90
C TYR A 473 14.40 -11.25 -22.44
N TRP A 474 14.41 -12.33 -21.66
CA TRP A 474 13.84 -13.60 -22.10
C TRP A 474 12.31 -13.60 -22.15
N LEU A 475 11.66 -12.89 -21.22
CA LEU A 475 10.23 -12.63 -21.26
C LEU A 475 9.81 -11.84 -22.51
N SER A 476 10.58 -10.81 -22.85
CA SER A 476 10.39 -10.06 -24.08
C SER A 476 10.52 -10.95 -25.32
N ALA A 477 11.51 -11.85 -25.32
CA ALA A 477 11.74 -12.79 -26.42
C ALA A 477 10.61 -13.84 -26.56
N VAL A 478 10.08 -14.39 -25.46
CA VAL A 478 8.95 -15.34 -25.55
C VAL A 478 7.67 -14.63 -26.02
N ILE A 479 7.45 -13.38 -25.62
CA ILE A 479 6.33 -12.56 -26.12
C ILE A 479 6.40 -12.40 -27.64
N ASP A 480 7.58 -12.04 -28.17
CA ASP A 480 7.76 -11.90 -29.62
C ASP A 480 7.59 -13.23 -30.34
N LYS A 481 8.13 -14.31 -29.75
CA LYS A 481 8.04 -15.64 -30.35
C LYS A 481 6.60 -16.14 -30.42
N ILE A 482 5.79 -15.93 -29.38
CA ILE A 482 4.35 -16.24 -29.41
C ILE A 482 3.65 -15.44 -30.52
N SER A 483 3.98 -14.16 -30.69
CA SER A 483 3.42 -13.32 -31.77
C SER A 483 3.79 -13.85 -33.16
N GLU A 484 5.04 -14.26 -33.35
CA GLU A 484 5.52 -14.91 -34.57
C GLU A 484 4.76 -16.21 -34.87
N GLY A 485 4.62 -17.09 -33.87
CA GLY A 485 3.87 -18.34 -33.99
C GLY A 485 2.41 -18.13 -34.40
N LYS A 486 1.75 -17.12 -33.83
CA LYS A 486 0.37 -16.74 -34.20
C LYS A 486 0.29 -16.24 -35.64
N LYS A 487 1.20 -15.35 -36.07
CA LYS A 487 1.26 -14.84 -37.45
C LYS A 487 1.54 -15.94 -38.46
N ALA A 488 2.35 -16.93 -38.08
CA ALA A 488 2.63 -18.10 -38.89
C ALA A 488 1.46 -19.09 -38.93
N GLY A 489 0.37 -18.87 -38.18
CA GLY A 489 -0.79 -19.77 -38.11
C GLY A 489 -0.46 -21.13 -37.49
N LEU A 490 0.33 -21.15 -36.41
CA LEU A 490 0.46 -22.35 -35.57
C LEU A 490 -0.86 -22.66 -34.86
N GLY A 491 -1.10 -23.93 -34.56
CA GLY A 491 -2.33 -24.37 -33.89
C GLY A 491 -2.48 -23.81 -32.48
N ASP A 492 -3.74 -23.58 -32.08
CA ASP A 492 -4.09 -22.93 -30.81
C ASP A 492 -3.54 -23.65 -29.57
N ASP A 493 -3.43 -24.98 -29.59
CA ASP A 493 -2.84 -25.75 -28.48
C ASP A 493 -1.38 -25.31 -28.22
N VAL A 494 -0.56 -25.23 -29.27
CA VAL A 494 0.85 -24.81 -29.16
C VAL A 494 0.94 -23.38 -28.62
N ILE A 495 0.09 -22.48 -29.10
CA ILE A 495 0.05 -21.09 -28.63
C ILE A 495 -0.36 -21.03 -27.15
N LYS A 496 -1.39 -21.78 -26.73
CA LYS A 496 -1.83 -21.85 -25.34
C LYS A 496 -0.75 -22.40 -24.41
N LYS A 497 -0.03 -23.45 -24.82
CA LYS A 497 1.11 -23.99 -24.05
C LYS A 497 2.23 -22.96 -23.89
N ALA A 498 2.55 -22.22 -24.94
CA ALA A 498 3.55 -21.14 -24.86
C ALA A 498 3.05 -19.95 -24.01
N GLN A 499 1.76 -19.62 -24.04
CA GLN A 499 1.16 -18.61 -23.16
C GLN A 499 1.19 -19.04 -21.68
N ASP A 500 1.01 -20.33 -21.37
CA ASP A 500 1.17 -20.85 -20.01
C ASP A 500 2.62 -20.71 -19.51
N GLN A 501 3.60 -21.01 -20.38
CA GLN A 501 5.02 -20.78 -20.08
C GLN A 501 5.31 -19.29 -19.85
N HIS A 502 4.69 -18.40 -20.63
CA HIS A 502 4.76 -16.96 -20.41
C HIS A 502 4.19 -16.56 -19.04
N LEU A 503 3.03 -17.10 -18.62
CA LEU A 503 2.45 -16.85 -17.30
C LEU A 503 3.39 -17.30 -16.17
N ARG A 504 3.95 -18.52 -16.27
CA ARG A 504 4.90 -19.04 -15.26
C ARG A 504 6.14 -18.15 -15.16
N ALA A 505 6.72 -17.80 -16.31
CA ALA A 505 7.87 -16.91 -16.37
C ALA A 505 7.56 -15.52 -15.79
N HIS A 506 6.35 -15.00 -16.07
CA HIS A 506 5.88 -13.71 -15.59
C HIS A 506 5.77 -13.70 -14.06
N ILE A 507 5.13 -14.71 -13.47
CA ILE A 507 5.01 -14.82 -12.00
C ILE A 507 6.39 -14.79 -11.34
N LEU A 508 7.32 -15.59 -11.86
CA LEU A 508 8.67 -15.74 -11.32
C LEU A 508 9.56 -14.50 -11.49
N TRP A 509 9.18 -13.56 -12.36
CA TRP A 509 9.86 -12.28 -12.57
C TRP A 509 9.18 -11.13 -11.84
N GLU A 510 7.89 -10.92 -12.10
CA GLU A 510 7.17 -9.72 -11.67
C GLU A 510 7.08 -9.65 -10.14
N TYR A 511 7.09 -10.80 -9.47
CA TYR A 511 7.22 -10.87 -8.02
C TYR A 511 8.38 -10.00 -7.49
N TRP A 512 9.54 -10.01 -8.17
CA TRP A 512 10.75 -9.28 -7.75
C TRP A 512 10.79 -7.84 -8.23
N THR A 513 10.05 -7.50 -9.29
CA THR A 513 9.85 -6.10 -9.65
C THR A 513 8.80 -5.46 -8.76
N ALA A 514 7.84 -6.21 -8.24
CA ALA A 514 6.88 -5.75 -7.26
C ALA A 514 7.50 -5.57 -5.86
N GLU A 515 8.31 -6.54 -5.42
CA GLU A 515 8.98 -6.56 -4.12
C GLU A 515 10.02 -5.44 -3.96
N ASN A 516 10.04 -4.80 -2.77
CA ASN A 516 10.69 -3.51 -2.57
C ASN A 516 12.15 -3.53 -2.13
N SER A 517 12.68 -4.68 -1.75
CA SER A 517 14.06 -4.82 -1.28
C SER A 517 15.07 -5.02 -2.41
N ASP A 518 14.60 -5.22 -3.64
CA ASP A 518 15.42 -5.71 -4.76
C ASP A 518 16.16 -7.00 -4.36
N GLY A 519 15.44 -7.91 -3.68
CA GLY A 519 15.94 -9.21 -3.21
C GLY A 519 16.74 -9.20 -1.91
N PHE A 520 17.01 -8.05 -1.28
CA PHE A 520 17.73 -8.01 0.00
C PHE A 520 17.01 -8.77 1.12
N HIS A 521 15.67 -8.83 1.10
CA HIS A 521 14.91 -9.60 2.08
C HIS A 521 15.15 -11.11 1.95
N ASN A 522 15.40 -11.64 0.75
CA ASN A 522 15.68 -13.06 0.53
C ASN A 522 16.44 -13.29 -0.80
N PRO A 523 17.77 -13.08 -0.81
CA PRO A 523 18.53 -13.05 -2.05
C PRO A 523 18.64 -14.42 -2.72
N GLU A 524 18.62 -15.51 -1.95
CA GLU A 524 18.64 -16.88 -2.48
C GLU A 524 17.35 -17.18 -3.24
N MET A 525 16.19 -16.89 -2.65
CA MET A 525 14.88 -17.07 -3.30
C MET A 525 14.76 -16.21 -4.55
N ALA A 526 15.24 -14.96 -4.50
CA ALA A 526 15.26 -14.05 -5.63
C ALA A 526 16.06 -14.61 -6.81
N LYS A 527 17.27 -15.12 -6.54
CA LYS A 527 18.13 -15.71 -7.55
C LYS A 527 17.50 -16.96 -8.18
N GLU A 528 16.92 -17.84 -7.36
CA GLU A 528 16.28 -19.06 -7.84
C GLU A 528 15.07 -18.75 -8.73
N SER A 529 14.17 -17.89 -8.25
CA SER A 529 12.96 -17.51 -8.99
C SER A 529 13.29 -16.84 -10.31
N LEU A 530 14.21 -15.87 -10.34
CA LEU A 530 14.58 -15.17 -11.58
C LEU A 530 15.31 -16.09 -12.56
N THR A 531 16.00 -17.13 -12.07
CA THR A 531 16.60 -18.15 -12.96
C THR A 531 15.50 -19.02 -13.57
N LYS A 532 14.55 -19.49 -12.77
CA LYS A 532 13.38 -20.24 -13.27
C LYS A 532 12.54 -19.42 -14.25
N SER A 533 12.41 -18.10 -14.04
CA SER A 533 11.72 -17.21 -15.01
C SER A 533 12.36 -17.25 -16.41
N VAL A 534 13.69 -17.28 -16.46
CA VAL A 534 14.43 -17.44 -17.71
C VAL A 534 14.17 -18.82 -18.32
N ASP A 535 14.22 -19.88 -17.51
CA ASP A 535 14.00 -21.25 -17.99
C ASP A 535 12.58 -21.44 -18.58
N GLU A 536 11.53 -20.94 -17.91
CA GLU A 536 10.15 -21.00 -18.41
C GLU A 536 9.99 -20.17 -19.70
N SER A 537 10.64 -19.00 -19.80
CA SER A 537 10.65 -18.20 -21.03
C SER A 537 11.29 -18.97 -22.19
N GLN A 538 12.44 -19.61 -21.96
CA GLN A 538 13.14 -20.40 -22.97
C GLN A 538 12.35 -21.65 -23.39
N LYS A 539 11.65 -22.31 -22.47
CA LYS A 539 10.72 -23.41 -22.79
C LYS A 539 9.62 -22.94 -23.74
N GLY A 540 8.98 -21.81 -23.45
CA GLY A 540 7.97 -21.22 -24.34
C GLY A 540 8.52 -20.88 -25.73
N ILE A 541 9.73 -20.31 -25.80
CA ILE A 541 10.41 -20.03 -27.08
C ILE A 541 10.67 -21.33 -27.87
N LYS A 542 11.16 -22.36 -27.19
CA LYS A 542 11.43 -23.67 -27.80
C LYS A 542 10.16 -24.29 -28.37
N MET A 543 9.05 -24.28 -27.62
CA MET A 543 7.75 -24.80 -28.08
C MET A 543 7.33 -24.18 -29.42
N ILE A 544 7.44 -22.85 -29.54
CA ILE A 544 7.08 -22.16 -30.79
C ILE A 544 8.09 -22.46 -31.90
N THR A 545 9.40 -22.44 -31.59
CA THR A 545 10.45 -22.70 -32.57
C THR A 545 10.33 -24.09 -33.19
N ASP A 546 10.13 -25.12 -32.37
CA ASP A 546 9.99 -26.50 -32.84
C ASP A 546 8.74 -26.65 -33.71
N ALA A 547 7.62 -26.02 -33.32
CA ALA A 547 6.38 -26.06 -34.09
C ALA A 547 6.49 -25.33 -35.44
N LEU A 548 7.23 -24.21 -35.50
CA LEU A 548 7.53 -23.53 -36.76
C LEU A 548 8.42 -24.39 -37.67
N ALA A 549 9.44 -25.04 -37.12
CA ALA A 549 10.31 -25.93 -37.87
C ALA A 549 9.53 -27.12 -38.45
N ALA A 550 8.69 -27.75 -37.64
CA ALA A 550 7.81 -28.85 -38.08
C ALA A 550 6.83 -28.39 -39.17
N LYS A 551 6.26 -27.20 -39.05
CA LYS A 551 5.37 -26.62 -40.07
C LYS A 551 6.10 -26.34 -41.39
N THR A 552 7.34 -25.87 -41.32
CA THR A 552 8.16 -25.64 -42.53
C THR A 552 8.57 -26.95 -43.18
N ALA A 553 8.92 -27.98 -42.41
CA ALA A 553 9.28 -29.30 -42.94
C ALA A 553 8.10 -30.08 -43.53
N ALA A 554 6.86 -29.72 -43.15
CA ALA A 554 5.63 -30.30 -43.70
C ALA A 554 5.13 -29.60 -44.98
N LYS A 555 5.80 -28.52 -45.41
CA LYS A 555 5.59 -27.87 -46.70
C LYS A 555 6.64 -28.36 -47.69
#